data_AF-A0A124HNW9-F1
#
_entry.id   AF-A0A124HNW9-F1
#
_cell.length_a   1.000
_cell.length_b   1.000
_cell.length_c   1.000
_cell.angle_alpha   90.00
_cell.angle_beta   90.00
_cell.angle_gamma   90.00
#
_symmetry.space_group_name_H-M   'P 1'
#
loop_
_entity.id
_entity.type
_entity.pdbx_description
1 polymer ?
#
loop_
_entity_poly.entity_id
_entity_poly.type
_entity_poly.pdbx_seq_one_letter_code
_entity_poly.pdbx_strand_id
1 'polypeptide(L)' 'MQQVADEHRPFAARLDPATRLRETDAPLATVARETGYGSPYALSHAFSREFGITPSAYRGLRAA' A
#
# COMPACT_ATOMS: atom_id res chain seq x y z
N MET A 1 -8.85 -2.84 21.89
CA MET A 1 -8.28 -3.82 20.94
C MET A 1 -7.99 -3.18 19.58
N GLN A 2 -7.16 -2.13 19.52
CA GLN A 2 -6.53 -1.74 18.27
C GLN A 2 -5.04 -1.70 18.53
N GLN A 3 -4.39 -2.69 17.91
CA GLN A 3 -3.00 -3.06 18.06
C GLN A 3 -2.10 -1.84 17.90
N VAL A 4 -1.15 -1.71 18.83
CA VAL A 4 0.04 -0.88 18.71
C VAL A 4 0.58 -0.96 17.28
N ALA A 5 0.38 0.11 16.50
CA ALA A 5 0.73 0.14 15.10
C ALA A 5 2.25 0.21 14.98
N ASP A 6 2.85 -0.99 14.97
CA ASP A 6 3.71 -1.40 13.86
C ASP A 6 4.74 -0.33 13.48
N GLU A 7 5.77 -0.22 14.32
CA GLU A 7 6.99 0.51 14.01
C GLU A 7 7.66 -0.14 12.78
N HIS A 8 7.24 0.30 11.60
CA HIS A 8 7.67 -0.22 10.30
C HIS A 8 9.05 0.34 9.91
N ARG A 9 10.09 -0.23 10.52
CA ARG A 9 11.48 -0.08 10.08
C ARG A 9 11.68 -0.78 8.71
N PRO A 10 12.35 -0.14 7.74
CA PRO A 10 12.54 -0.67 6.39
C PRO A 10 13.53 -1.83 6.34
N PHE A 11 13.21 -2.90 5.62
CA PHE A 11 14.22 -3.85 5.13
C PHE A 11 14.16 -3.92 3.59
N ALA A 12 15.14 -3.24 2.98
CA ALA A 12 15.64 -3.38 1.61
C ALA A 12 14.66 -3.19 0.42
N ALA A 13 14.93 -2.17 -0.40
CA ALA A 13 14.32 -1.85 -1.70
C ALA A 13 12.80 -1.58 -1.67
N ARG A 14 12.39 -0.46 -1.08
CA ARG A 14 10.99 0.03 -1.13
C ARG A 14 10.67 0.50 -2.54
N LEU A 15 9.97 -0.33 -3.32
CA LEU A 15 9.24 0.14 -4.51
C LEU A 15 8.09 1.04 -4.04
N ASP A 16 7.82 2.10 -4.81
CA ASP A 16 6.73 3.02 -4.50
C ASP A 16 5.36 2.32 -4.69
N PRO A 17 4.47 2.35 -3.67
CA PRO A 17 3.20 1.65 -3.75
C PRO A 17 2.25 2.20 -4.80
N ALA A 18 2.30 3.49 -5.13
CA ALA A 18 1.47 4.07 -6.19
C ALA A 18 1.92 3.55 -7.56
N THR A 19 3.23 3.47 -7.77
CA THR A 19 3.82 2.88 -8.98
C THR A 19 3.39 1.42 -9.14
N ARG A 20 3.46 0.62 -8.08
CA ARG A 20 3.00 -0.77 -8.16
C ARG A 20 1.52 -0.92 -8.41
N LEU A 21 0.67 -0.10 -7.79
CA LEU A 21 -0.77 -0.12 -8.05
C LEU A 21 -1.13 0.25 -9.50
N ARG A 22 -0.25 0.97 -10.21
CA ARG A 22 -0.40 1.26 -11.64
C ARG A 22 0.11 0.14 -12.55
N GLU A 23 1.15 -0.56 -12.14
CA GLU A 23 1.72 -1.64 -12.97
C GLU A 23 0.99 -2.97 -12.83
N THR A 24 0.33 -3.19 -11.69
CA THR A 24 -0.29 -4.49 -11.39
C THR A 24 -1.67 -4.38 -10.75
N ASP A 25 -2.54 -5.31 -11.15
CA ASP A 25 -3.84 -5.58 -10.52
C ASP A 25 -3.73 -6.62 -9.40
N ALA A 26 -2.51 -7.01 -9.01
CA ALA A 26 -2.27 -7.95 -7.92
C ALA A 26 -3.00 -7.56 -6.63
N PRO A 27 -3.38 -8.50 -5.76
CA PRO A 27 -4.03 -8.18 -4.49
C PRO A 27 -3.22 -7.17 -3.65
N LEU A 28 -3.90 -6.32 -2.88
CA LEU A 28 -3.23 -5.35 -1.98
C LEU A 28 -2.27 -6.03 -0.99
N ALA A 29 -2.52 -7.28 -0.63
CA ALA A 29 -1.63 -8.08 0.20
C ALA A 29 -0.28 -8.35 -0.49
N THR A 30 -0.28 -8.59 -1.80
CA THR A 30 0.93 -8.75 -2.61
C THR A 30 1.67 -7.43 -2.71
N VAL A 31 0.96 -6.35 -3.06
CA VAL A 31 1.56 -5.00 -3.15
C VAL A 31 2.18 -4.59 -1.81
N ALA A 32 1.49 -4.85 -0.70
CA ALA A 32 2.01 -4.57 0.65
C ALA A 32 3.34 -5.30 0.88
N ARG A 33 3.39 -6.61 0.63
CA ARG A 33 4.62 -7.40 0.78
C ARG A 33 5.75 -6.91 -0.11
N GLU A 34 5.46 -6.55 -1.35
CA GLU A 34 6.46 -6.03 -2.30
C GLU A 34 6.98 -4.63 -1.96
N THR A 35 6.15 -3.80 -1.32
CA THR A 35 6.48 -2.41 -0.96
C THR A 35 7.01 -2.28 0.48
N GLY A 36 7.07 -3.40 1.20
CA GLY A 36 7.64 -3.49 2.55
C GLY A 36 6.64 -3.23 3.68
N TYR A 37 5.34 -3.36 3.42
CA TYR A 37 4.29 -3.36 4.42
C TYR A 37 3.95 -4.79 4.86
N GLY A 38 3.92 -5.02 6.18
CA GLY A 38 3.57 -6.30 6.79
C GLY A 38 2.11 -6.69 6.61
N SER A 39 1.24 -5.75 6.20
CA SER A 39 -0.18 -6.00 5.97
C SER A 39 -0.76 -5.06 4.91
N PRO A 40 -1.75 -5.51 4.12
CA PRO A 40 -2.54 -4.64 3.24
C PRO A 40 -3.24 -3.50 3.99
N TYR A 41 -3.52 -3.66 5.29
CA TYR A 41 -4.12 -2.59 6.10
C TYR A 41 -3.12 -1.47 6.40
N ALA A 42 -1.88 -1.82 6.74
CA ALA A 42 -0.79 -0.85 6.97
C ALA A 42 -0.49 -0.05 5.70
N LEU A 43 -0.44 -0.74 4.55
CA LEU A 43 -0.32 -0.09 3.24
C LEU A 43 -1.49 0.86 2.99
N SER A 44 -2.74 0.39 3.13
CA SER A 44 -3.93 1.20 2.82
C SER A 44 -4.02 2.44 3.71
N HIS A 45 -3.68 2.31 4.99
CA HIS A 45 -3.68 3.41 5.93
C HIS A 45 -2.56 4.43 5.63
N ALA A 46 -1.33 3.97 5.38
CA ALA A 46 -0.22 4.84 5.00
C ALA A 46 -0.51 5.57 3.68
N PHE A 47 -1.00 4.83 2.68
CA PHE A 47 -1.35 5.35 1.36
C PHE A 47 -2.47 6.39 1.43
N SER A 48 -3.53 6.13 2.20
CA SER A 48 -4.61 7.10 2.35
C SER A 48 -4.18 8.36 3.10
N ARG A 49 -3.22 8.27 4.03
CA ARG A 49 -2.66 9.44 4.72
C ARG A 49 -1.75 10.28 3.81
N GLU A 50 -1.05 9.63 2.89
CA GLU A 50 -0.10 10.28 1.98
C GLU A 50 -0.77 10.86 0.72
N PHE A 51 -1.68 10.10 0.10
CA PHE A 51 -2.33 10.46 -1.17
C PHE A 51 -3.77 10.98 -1.01
N GLY A 52 -4.34 10.91 0.19
CA GLY A 52 -5.72 11.35 0.46
C GLY A 52 -6.82 10.43 -0.10
N ILE A 53 -6.45 9.36 -0.80
CA ILE A 53 -7.37 8.37 -1.39
C ILE A 53 -6.89 6.95 -1.12
N THR A 54 -7.81 5.99 -1.20
CA THR A 54 -7.48 4.58 -0.97
C THR A 54 -6.79 3.95 -2.19
N PRO A 55 -5.94 2.92 -2.00
CA PRO A 55 -5.33 2.16 -3.11
C PRO A 55 -6.34 1.64 -4.14
N SER A 56 -7.51 1.19 -3.69
CA SER A 56 -8.59 0.71 -4.58
C SER A 56 -9.20 1.83 -5.41
N ALA A 57 -9.43 3.02 -4.81
CA ALA A 57 -9.87 4.19 -5.55
C ALA A 57 -8.81 4.65 -6.56
N TYR A 58 -7.53 4.60 -6.16
CA TYR A 58 -6.40 4.90 -7.04
C TYR A 58 -6.33 3.96 -8.26
N ARG A 59 -6.67 2.68 -8.10
CA ARG A 59 -6.85 1.75 -9.23
C ARG A 59 -8.02 2.11 -10.13
N GLY A 60 -9.15 2.49 -9.54
CA GLY A 60 -10.34 2.94 -10.27
C GLY A 60 -10.06 4.14 -11.18
N LEU A 61 -9.17 5.05 -10.78
CA LEU A 61 -8.75 6.19 -11.60
C LEU A 61 -7.93 5.80 -12.84
N ARG A 62 -7.32 4.61 -12.86
CA ARG A 62 -6.54 4.12 -14.02
C ARG A 62 -7.40 3.38 -15.04
N ALA A 63 -8.58 2.92 -14.64
CA ALA A 63 -9.51 2.17 -15.47
C ALA A 63 -10.55 3.05 -16.18
N ALA A 64 -10.45 4.37 -16.03
CA ALA A 64 -11.26 5.40 -16.70
C ALA A 64 -10.42 6.12 -17.76
#